data_AF-A0A2E9QRD4-F1
#
_entry.id   AF-A0A2E9QRD4-F1
#
_cell.length_a   1.000
_cell.length_b   1.000
_cell.length_c   1.000
_cell.angle_alpha   90.00
_cell.angle_beta   90.00
_cell.angle_gamma   90.00
#
_symmetry.space_group_name_H-M   'P 1'
#
loop_
_entity.id
_entity.type
_entity.pdbx_description
1 polymer ?
#
loop_
_entity_poly.entity_id
_entity_poly.type
_entity_poly.pdbx_seq_one_letter_code
_entity_poly.pdbx_strand_id
1 'polypeptide(L)'
;MKLNTDELREIVTYFRYTFQKGNRKQENDFYDRVTEDVPAVLLLHGFLGTRGAMFPLELRLKRDGFVVFSIDLGVLNIGDIRKSALMIHEKIQAILRVVDLEKIDIIGHSMGGLIGLYYLKKFGGHQYVRKFITLGTPHDGTWVALLGIATLGIISPSTWQLVPNNFFLQELRADPLPPDVEYHTIAGSQDIICPPERCKLEGSNHIEIPCGHAGLATSTRVYRILRDILLDNPSQNDENR
;
A
#
# COMPACT_ATOMS: atom_id res chain seq x y z
N MET A 1 -5.72 -9.19 27.60
CA MET A 1 -4.38 -8.55 27.47
C MET A 1 -4.60 -7.06 27.71
N LYS A 2 -4.00 -6.46 28.76
CA LYS A 2 -4.17 -5.03 29.08
C LYS A 2 -3.07 -4.25 28.36
N LEU A 3 -3.47 -3.31 27.50
CA LEU A 3 -2.54 -2.37 26.85
C LEU A 3 -1.85 -1.51 27.90
N ASN A 4 -0.56 -1.25 27.71
CA ASN A 4 0.20 -0.39 28.63
C ASN A 4 -0.06 1.10 28.35
N THR A 5 0.38 1.96 29.28
CA THR A 5 0.11 3.41 29.25
C THR A 5 0.74 4.12 28.05
N ASP A 6 1.86 3.60 27.52
CA ASP A 6 2.55 4.16 26.36
C ASP A 6 1.83 3.78 25.06
N GLU A 7 1.36 2.53 24.94
CA GLU A 7 0.50 2.08 23.84
C GLU A 7 -0.81 2.88 23.80
N LEU A 8 -1.41 3.17 24.95
CA LEU A 8 -2.61 4.01 25.03
C LEU A 8 -2.33 5.47 24.63
N ARG A 9 -1.16 6.02 24.98
CA ARG A 9 -0.74 7.36 24.54
C ARG A 9 -0.50 7.42 23.02
N GLU A 10 0.11 6.39 22.46
CA GLU A 10 0.30 6.28 21.01
C GLU A 10 -1.05 6.13 20.29
N ILE A 11 -1.99 5.33 20.81
CA ILE A 11 -3.34 5.17 20.26
C ILE A 11 -4.15 6.48 20.33
N VAL A 12 -4.07 7.22 21.43
CA VAL A 12 -4.75 8.52 21.57
C VAL A 12 -4.13 9.58 20.65
N THR A 13 -2.81 9.56 20.50
CA THR A 13 -2.10 10.40 19.52
C THR A 13 -2.50 10.02 18.10
N TYR A 14 -2.63 8.72 17.82
CA TYR A 14 -3.10 8.14 16.56
C TYR A 14 -4.51 8.62 16.20
N PHE A 15 -5.46 8.63 17.15
CA PHE A 15 -6.80 9.18 16.90
C PHE A 15 -6.76 10.69 16.63
N ARG A 16 -5.99 11.47 17.39
CA ARG A 16 -5.89 12.92 17.15
C ARG A 16 -5.21 13.24 15.81
N TYR A 17 -4.22 12.45 15.41
CA TYR A 17 -3.44 12.65 14.18
C TYR A 17 -4.21 12.24 12.91
N THR A 18 -4.94 11.12 12.97
CA THR A 18 -5.73 10.57 11.84
C THR A 18 -6.84 11.51 11.39
N PHE A 19 -7.39 12.34 12.29
CA PHE A 19 -8.48 13.27 11.98
C PHE A 19 -8.05 14.71 11.70
N GLN A 20 -6.83 15.15 12.07
CA GLN A 20 -6.50 16.59 12.09
C GLN A 20 -5.58 17.13 10.99
N LYS A 21 -4.78 16.31 10.29
CA LYS A 21 -3.77 16.88 9.38
C LYS A 21 -3.69 16.17 8.03
N GLY A 22 -4.23 16.84 7.01
CA GLY A 22 -3.89 16.60 5.61
C GLY A 22 -2.41 16.93 5.32
N ASN A 23 -1.99 16.69 4.08
CA ASN A 23 -0.63 16.88 3.55
C ASN A 23 -0.13 18.34 3.65
N ARG A 24 0.03 18.88 4.85
CA ARG A 24 0.80 20.11 5.08
C ARG A 24 2.27 19.71 5.17
N LYS A 25 3.08 20.32 4.30
CA LYS A 25 4.54 20.32 4.36
C LYS A 25 4.96 20.47 5.82
N GLN A 26 5.59 19.45 6.39
CA GLN A 26 6.20 19.59 7.72
C GLN A 26 7.57 20.24 7.53
N GLU A 27 7.99 21.07 8.49
CA GLU A 27 9.35 21.66 8.52
C GLU A 27 10.46 20.61 8.45
N ASN A 28 10.14 19.33 8.67
CA ASN A 28 11.06 18.18 8.64
C ASN A 28 10.92 17.29 7.39
N ASP A 29 10.17 17.69 6.37
CA ASP A 29 10.18 16.96 5.09
C ASP A 29 11.46 17.33 4.34
N PHE A 30 12.55 16.61 4.62
CA PHE A 30 13.85 16.75 3.96
C PHE A 30 13.77 16.22 2.51
N TYR A 31 13.07 16.92 1.63
CA TYR A 31 12.96 16.58 0.20
C TYR A 31 14.33 16.49 -0.49
N ASP A 32 15.36 17.13 0.06
CA ASP A 32 16.75 17.03 -0.40
C ASP A 32 17.36 15.62 -0.26
N ARG A 33 16.69 14.70 0.45
CA ARG A 33 17.14 13.30 0.63
C ARG A 33 16.69 12.36 -0.47
N VAL A 34 15.79 12.81 -1.35
CA VAL A 34 15.25 11.96 -2.39
C VAL A 34 16.25 11.88 -3.54
N THR A 35 16.52 10.66 -4.02
CA THR A 35 17.39 10.41 -5.17
C THR A 35 16.73 9.41 -6.13
N GLU A 36 17.28 9.20 -7.32
CA GLU A 36 16.79 8.15 -8.24
C GLU A 36 16.90 6.74 -7.62
N ASP A 37 17.95 6.52 -6.81
CA ASP A 37 18.19 5.26 -6.09
C ASP A 37 17.31 5.09 -4.84
N VAL A 38 16.83 6.20 -4.25
CA VAL A 38 15.93 6.21 -3.09
C VAL A 38 14.84 7.28 -3.30
N PRO A 39 13.88 7.03 -4.20
CA PRO A 39 12.84 7.98 -4.52
C PRO A 39 11.81 8.07 -3.40
N ALA A 40 10.89 9.03 -3.52
CA ALA A 40 9.82 9.17 -2.55
C ALA A 40 8.89 7.96 -2.58
N VAL A 41 8.32 7.61 -1.43
CA VAL A 41 7.41 6.47 -1.27
C VAL A 41 5.97 6.96 -1.12
N LEU A 42 5.04 6.46 -1.93
CA LEU A 42 3.60 6.70 -1.78
C LEU A 42 2.92 5.48 -1.14
N LEU A 43 2.27 5.71 0.01
CA LEU A 43 1.49 4.69 0.71
C LEU A 43 0.00 4.75 0.33
N LEU A 44 -0.56 3.59 -0.02
CA LEU A 44 -1.97 3.41 -0.38
C LEU A 44 -2.65 2.46 0.62
N HIS A 45 -3.68 2.96 1.31
CA HIS A 45 -4.40 2.19 2.33
C HIS A 45 -5.55 1.36 1.73
N GLY A 46 -5.95 0.31 2.45
CA GLY A 46 -7.01 -0.62 2.04
C GLY A 46 -8.45 -0.15 2.27
N PHE A 47 -9.37 -1.07 1.97
CA PHE A 47 -10.81 -0.94 2.18
C PHE A 47 -11.16 -0.79 3.67
N LEU A 48 -12.14 0.06 3.98
CA LEU A 48 -12.48 0.50 5.35
C LEU A 48 -11.33 1.16 6.13
N GLY A 49 -10.21 1.41 5.47
CA GLY A 49 -9.05 2.05 6.05
C GLY A 49 -9.08 3.56 5.88
N THR A 50 -8.24 4.21 6.68
CA THR A 50 -7.82 5.60 6.47
C THR A 50 -6.31 5.62 6.30
N ARG A 51 -5.73 6.80 6.01
CA ARG A 51 -4.28 7.00 6.07
C ARG A 51 -3.65 6.51 7.39
N GLY A 52 -4.39 6.61 8.50
CA GLY A 52 -3.94 6.17 9.81
C GLY A 52 -3.53 4.69 9.83
N ALA A 53 -4.17 3.84 9.04
CA ALA A 53 -3.81 2.41 8.96
C ALA A 53 -2.37 2.19 8.48
N MET A 54 -1.81 3.12 7.72
CA MET A 54 -0.44 3.07 7.21
C MET A 54 0.56 3.80 8.11
N PHE A 55 0.11 4.47 9.18
CA PHE A 55 0.97 5.31 10.03
C PHE A 55 2.14 4.56 10.68
N PRO A 56 1.99 3.32 11.19
CA PRO A 56 3.13 2.58 11.74
C PRO A 56 4.24 2.35 10.70
N LEU A 57 3.86 2.07 9.46
CA LEU A 57 4.80 1.92 8.35
C LEU A 57 5.40 3.27 7.94
N GLU A 58 4.58 4.31 7.81
CA GLU A 58 5.03 5.67 7.50
C GLU A 58 6.07 6.16 8.51
N LEU A 59 5.84 5.95 9.81
CA LEU A 59 6.74 6.39 10.87
C LEU A 59 8.10 5.67 10.79
N ARG A 60 8.10 4.36 10.51
CA ARG A 60 9.34 3.59 10.39
C ARG A 60 10.15 4.02 9.16
N LEU A 61 9.50 4.15 8.01
CA LEU A 61 10.14 4.66 6.79
C LEU A 61 10.73 6.05 7.01
N LYS A 62 9.99 6.98 7.62
CA LYS A 62 10.50 8.32 7.92
C LYS A 62 11.69 8.29 8.89
N ARG A 63 11.68 7.40 9.89
CA ARG A 63 12.81 7.21 10.82
C ARG A 63 14.07 6.69 10.12
N ASP A 64 13.91 5.83 9.12
CA ASP A 64 15.01 5.33 8.29
C ASP A 64 15.38 6.28 7.14
N GLY A 65 14.82 7.49 7.11
CA GLY A 65 15.24 8.58 6.23
C GLY A 65 14.48 8.70 4.91
N PHE A 66 13.49 7.84 4.64
CA PHE A 66 12.67 7.92 3.44
C PHE A 66 11.74 9.15 3.47
N VAL A 67 11.53 9.75 2.29
CA VAL A 67 10.46 10.73 2.09
C VAL A 67 9.18 9.98 1.75
N VAL A 68 8.17 10.12 2.59
CA VAL A 68 6.93 9.33 2.50
C VAL A 68 5.71 10.23 2.37
N PHE A 69 4.87 9.92 1.40
CA PHE A 69 3.57 10.53 1.19
C PHE A 69 2.46 9.51 1.43
N SER A 70 1.31 10.01 1.88
CA SER A 70 0.07 9.27 1.91
C SER A 70 -1.06 10.07 1.24
N ILE A 71 -2.01 9.36 0.65
CA ILE A 71 -3.17 9.92 -0.03
C ILE A 71 -4.45 9.59 0.73
N ASP A 72 -5.41 10.51 0.68
CA ASP A 72 -6.72 10.34 1.30
C ASP A 72 -7.60 9.85 0.16
N LEU A 73 -8.00 8.58 0.25
CA LEU A 73 -8.81 7.92 -0.78
C LEU A 73 -10.31 8.06 -0.48
N GLY A 74 -10.67 9.13 0.23
CA GLY A 74 -12.03 9.43 0.65
C GLY A 74 -12.43 8.65 1.91
N VAL A 75 -13.70 8.83 2.31
CA VAL A 75 -14.24 8.25 3.53
C VAL A 75 -14.12 6.73 3.47
N LEU A 76 -13.21 6.18 4.29
CA LEU A 76 -12.98 4.75 4.47
C LEU A 76 -12.61 3.97 3.19
N ASN A 77 -12.19 4.65 2.12
CA ASN A 77 -11.84 4.04 0.83
C ASN A 77 -12.89 3.01 0.33
N ILE A 78 -14.17 3.38 0.37
CA ILE A 78 -15.28 2.50 -0.06
C ILE A 78 -15.73 2.78 -1.51
N GLY A 79 -15.11 3.75 -2.18
CA GLY A 79 -15.45 4.17 -3.54
C GLY A 79 -14.98 3.20 -4.62
N ASP A 80 -15.22 3.57 -5.88
CA ASP A 80 -14.76 2.80 -7.03
C ASP A 80 -13.22 2.85 -7.17
N ILE A 81 -12.59 1.67 -7.26
CA ILE A 81 -11.13 1.53 -7.38
C ILE A 81 -10.54 2.31 -8.56
N ARG A 82 -11.25 2.39 -9.69
CA ARG A 82 -10.83 3.12 -10.89
C ARG A 82 -10.76 4.62 -10.64
N LYS A 83 -11.74 5.17 -9.90
CA LYS A 83 -11.75 6.59 -9.52
C LYS A 83 -10.61 6.91 -8.56
N SER A 84 -10.36 6.03 -7.58
CA SER A 84 -9.22 6.16 -6.68
C SER A 84 -7.88 6.13 -7.43
N ALA A 85 -7.76 5.33 -8.50
CA ALA A 85 -6.55 5.28 -9.32
C ALA A 85 -6.28 6.60 -10.07
N LEU A 86 -7.33 7.29 -10.55
CA LEU A 86 -7.21 8.62 -11.13
C LEU A 86 -6.71 9.64 -10.09
N MET A 87 -7.23 9.61 -8.87
CA MET A 87 -6.75 10.51 -7.79
C MET A 87 -5.28 10.29 -7.47
N ILE A 88 -4.81 9.04 -7.53
CA ILE A 88 -3.40 8.71 -7.33
C ILE A 88 -2.54 9.28 -8.46
N HIS A 89 -2.98 9.20 -9.72
CA HIS A 89 -2.25 9.80 -10.85
C HIS A 89 -1.97 11.29 -10.61
N GLU A 90 -3.01 12.07 -10.29
CA GLU A 90 -2.87 13.50 -9.99
C GLU A 90 -1.90 13.77 -8.82
N LYS A 91 -1.98 12.94 -7.78
CA LYS A 91 -1.12 13.06 -6.60
C LYS A 91 0.34 12.75 -6.93
N ILE A 92 0.62 11.72 -7.72
CA ILE A 92 1.98 11.36 -8.14
C ILE A 92 2.58 12.49 -8.98
N GLN A 93 1.84 13.01 -9.95
CA GLN A 93 2.27 14.15 -10.75
C GLN A 93 2.60 15.38 -9.89
N ALA A 94 1.82 15.62 -8.84
CA ALA A 94 2.10 16.69 -7.88
C ALA A 94 3.35 16.42 -7.02
N ILE A 95 3.60 15.17 -6.62
CA ILE A 95 4.80 14.78 -5.86
C ILE A 95 6.05 14.95 -6.71
N LEU A 96 6.07 14.40 -7.93
CA LEU A 96 7.23 14.44 -8.83
C LEU A 96 7.68 15.89 -9.10
N ARG A 97 6.73 16.81 -9.31
CA ARG A 97 7.03 18.25 -9.47
C ARG A 97 7.67 18.90 -8.23
N VAL A 98 7.41 18.37 -7.04
CA VAL A 98 7.93 18.93 -5.77
C VAL A 98 9.28 18.34 -5.42
N VAL A 99 9.49 17.05 -5.68
CA VAL A 99 10.74 16.34 -5.35
C VAL A 99 11.77 16.38 -6.48
N ASP A 100 11.38 16.89 -7.66
CA ASP A 100 12.21 16.99 -8.87
C ASP A 100 12.85 15.66 -9.28
N LEU A 101 12.02 14.60 -9.31
CA LEU A 101 12.40 13.27 -9.80
C LEU A 101 11.43 12.78 -10.86
N GLU A 102 11.86 11.78 -11.63
CA GLU A 102 11.06 11.15 -12.67
C GLU A 102 10.13 10.04 -12.14
N LYS A 103 10.59 9.31 -11.11
CA LYS A 103 9.88 8.14 -10.57
C LYS A 103 9.76 8.16 -9.05
N ILE A 104 8.72 7.49 -8.55
CA ILE A 104 8.50 7.17 -7.13
C ILE A 104 8.42 5.66 -6.90
N ASP A 105 8.44 5.25 -5.63
CA ASP A 105 8.03 3.89 -5.23
C ASP A 105 6.62 3.93 -4.64
N ILE A 106 5.85 2.85 -4.83
CA ILE A 106 4.49 2.71 -4.30
C ILE A 106 4.42 1.48 -3.39
N ILE A 107 3.80 1.65 -2.23
CA ILE A 107 3.43 0.55 -1.33
C ILE A 107 1.91 0.55 -1.14
N GLY A 108 1.25 -0.51 -1.60
CA GLY A 108 -0.19 -0.69 -1.44
C GLY A 108 -0.54 -1.79 -0.43
N HIS A 109 -1.32 -1.47 0.59
CA HIS A 109 -1.89 -2.47 1.50
C HIS A 109 -3.30 -2.86 1.07
N SER A 110 -3.57 -4.17 1.03
CA SER A 110 -4.89 -4.70 0.72
C SER A 110 -5.45 -4.10 -0.59
N MET A 111 -6.68 -3.57 -0.58
CA MET A 111 -7.26 -2.90 -1.75
C MET A 111 -6.39 -1.76 -2.31
N GLY A 112 -5.54 -1.10 -1.51
CA GLY A 112 -4.60 -0.08 -1.97
C GLY A 112 -3.67 -0.56 -3.07
N GLY A 113 -3.27 -1.83 -3.05
CA GLY A 113 -2.49 -2.44 -4.12
C GLY A 113 -3.29 -2.58 -5.42
N LEU A 114 -4.57 -2.93 -5.39
CA LEU A 114 -5.40 -2.97 -6.60
C LEU A 114 -5.55 -1.60 -7.26
N ILE A 115 -5.65 -0.54 -6.44
CA ILE A 115 -5.70 0.84 -6.94
C ILE A 115 -4.38 1.19 -7.64
N GLY A 116 -3.24 0.89 -7.03
CA GLY A 116 -1.92 1.12 -7.62
C GLY A 116 -1.69 0.30 -8.89
N LEU A 117 -2.10 -0.97 -8.91
CA LEU A 117 -1.97 -1.82 -10.10
C LEU A 117 -2.83 -1.31 -11.26
N TYR A 118 -4.05 -0.85 -10.98
CA TYR A 118 -4.90 -0.24 -12.00
C TYR A 118 -4.28 1.05 -12.56
N TYR A 119 -3.69 1.88 -11.69
CA TYR A 119 -2.93 3.06 -12.11
C TYR A 119 -1.78 2.70 -13.08
N LEU A 120 -0.97 1.70 -12.73
CA LEU A 120 0.14 1.25 -13.58
C LEU A 120 -0.35 0.77 -14.96
N LYS A 121 -1.41 -0.05 -14.99
CA LYS A 121 -1.91 -0.68 -16.22
C LYS A 121 -2.72 0.24 -17.12
N LYS A 122 -3.51 1.17 -16.55
CA LYS A 122 -4.53 1.92 -17.30
C LYS A 122 -4.24 3.41 -17.46
N PHE A 123 -3.32 3.97 -16.67
CA PHE A 123 -3.00 5.40 -16.68
C PHE A 123 -1.54 5.70 -17.03
N GLY A 124 -0.82 4.75 -17.66
CA GLY A 124 0.60 4.92 -18.00
C GLY A 124 1.51 5.04 -16.78
N GLY A 125 1.05 4.57 -15.61
CA GLY A 125 1.74 4.81 -14.34
C GLY A 125 3.16 4.24 -14.29
N HIS A 126 3.47 3.25 -15.12
CA HIS A 126 4.79 2.62 -15.22
C HIS A 126 5.92 3.61 -15.59
N GLN A 127 5.59 4.72 -16.25
CA GLN A 127 6.56 5.78 -16.56
C GLN A 127 7.04 6.53 -15.31
N TYR A 128 6.25 6.50 -14.23
CA TYR A 128 6.41 7.33 -13.04
C TYR A 128 6.68 6.50 -11.77
N VAL A 129 6.74 5.18 -11.90
CA VAL A 129 6.91 4.26 -10.77
C VAL A 129 8.10 3.38 -11.04
N ARG A 130 8.99 3.28 -10.04
CA ARG A 130 10.18 2.42 -10.10
C ARG A 130 9.87 1.07 -9.48
N LYS A 131 9.43 1.04 -8.21
CA LYS A 131 9.02 -0.18 -7.51
C LYS A 131 7.55 -0.12 -7.11
N PHE A 132 6.84 -1.21 -7.35
CA PHE A 132 5.47 -1.42 -6.92
C PHE A 132 5.41 -2.61 -5.97
N ILE A 133 5.19 -2.31 -4.69
CA ILE A 133 5.19 -3.30 -3.62
C ILE A 133 3.78 -3.41 -3.05
N THR A 134 3.29 -4.64 -2.86
CA THR A 134 1.97 -4.87 -2.27
C THR A 134 2.04 -5.70 -1.00
N LEU A 135 1.17 -5.39 -0.06
CA LEU A 135 1.04 -6.03 1.25
C LEU A 135 -0.35 -6.65 1.36
N GLY A 136 -0.45 -7.97 1.23
CA GLY A 136 -1.72 -8.72 1.37
C GLY A 136 -2.79 -8.22 0.40
N THR A 137 -2.41 -7.87 -0.82
CA THR A 137 -3.33 -7.35 -1.84
C THR A 137 -4.02 -8.51 -2.54
N PRO A 138 -5.36 -8.54 -2.59
CA PRO A 138 -6.09 -9.62 -3.24
C PRO A 138 -6.13 -9.43 -4.76
N HIS A 139 -5.04 -9.74 -5.46
CA HIS A 139 -4.92 -9.62 -6.93
C HIS A 139 -5.92 -10.50 -7.68
N ASP A 140 -6.34 -11.63 -7.08
CA ASP A 140 -7.46 -12.46 -7.58
C ASP A 140 -8.79 -12.23 -6.80
N GLY A 141 -8.91 -11.10 -6.12
CA GLY A 141 -10.05 -10.80 -5.25
C GLY A 141 -10.03 -11.59 -3.95
N THR A 142 -11.05 -11.43 -3.12
CA THR A 142 -11.21 -12.14 -1.84
C THR A 142 -12.65 -12.52 -1.57
N TRP A 143 -12.87 -13.75 -1.10
CA TRP A 143 -14.21 -14.21 -0.71
C TRP A 143 -14.77 -13.46 0.50
N VAL A 144 -13.92 -12.86 1.34
CA VAL A 144 -14.36 -12.03 2.47
C VAL A 144 -15.14 -10.80 1.98
N ALA A 145 -14.93 -10.35 0.73
CA ALA A 145 -15.69 -9.26 0.12
C ALA A 145 -17.21 -9.52 0.07
N LEU A 146 -17.64 -10.79 0.05
CA LEU A 146 -19.08 -11.14 0.11
C LEU A 146 -19.74 -10.66 1.42
N LEU A 147 -19.01 -10.66 2.53
CA LEU A 147 -19.49 -10.06 3.80
C LEU A 147 -19.61 -8.54 3.69
N GLY A 148 -18.70 -7.91 2.94
CA GLY A 148 -18.75 -6.50 2.61
C GLY A 148 -19.97 -6.15 1.76
N ILE A 149 -20.35 -7.00 0.81
CA ILE A 149 -21.56 -6.80 -0.01
C ILE A 149 -22.82 -6.82 0.87
N ALA A 150 -22.94 -7.79 1.78
CA ALA A 150 -24.10 -7.92 2.66
C ALA A 150 -24.33 -6.69 3.56
N THR A 151 -23.28 -5.92 3.84
CA THR A 151 -23.32 -4.78 4.75
C THR A 151 -23.27 -3.42 4.03
N LEU A 152 -22.45 -3.30 2.99
CA LEU A 152 -22.10 -2.03 2.33
C LEU A 152 -22.28 -2.06 0.81
N GLY A 153 -22.76 -3.17 0.22
CA GLY A 153 -22.79 -3.37 -1.23
C GLY A 153 -23.60 -2.35 -2.04
N ILE A 154 -24.56 -1.66 -1.40
CA ILE A 154 -25.35 -0.60 -2.04
C ILE A 154 -24.55 0.69 -2.21
N ILE A 155 -23.71 1.01 -1.24
CA ILE A 155 -22.99 2.30 -1.17
C ILE A 155 -21.51 2.18 -1.51
N SER A 156 -20.99 0.95 -1.66
CA SER A 156 -19.58 0.68 -1.88
C SER A 156 -19.35 -0.16 -3.14
N PRO A 157 -19.06 0.47 -4.29
CA PRO A 157 -18.68 -0.24 -5.50
C PRO A 157 -17.47 -1.17 -5.31
N SER A 158 -16.51 -0.79 -4.47
CA SER A 158 -15.31 -1.60 -4.24
C SER A 158 -15.59 -2.96 -3.59
N THR A 159 -16.65 -3.09 -2.78
CA THR A 159 -17.04 -4.42 -2.24
C THR A 159 -17.33 -5.42 -3.34
N TRP A 160 -17.91 -4.98 -4.46
CA TRP A 160 -18.14 -5.81 -5.64
C TRP A 160 -16.85 -6.04 -6.43
N GLN A 161 -16.04 -4.99 -6.63
CA GLN A 161 -14.77 -5.07 -7.37
C GLN A 161 -13.75 -6.02 -6.72
N LEU A 162 -13.86 -6.23 -5.40
CA LEU A 162 -13.02 -7.15 -4.64
C LEU A 162 -13.46 -8.62 -4.72
N VAL A 163 -14.65 -8.93 -5.25
CA VAL A 163 -15.12 -10.32 -5.37
C VAL A 163 -14.33 -11.07 -6.44
N PRO A 164 -13.86 -12.30 -6.17
CA PRO A 164 -13.20 -13.12 -7.19
C PRO A 164 -14.03 -13.23 -8.47
N ASN A 165 -13.35 -13.19 -9.61
CA ASN A 165 -13.96 -13.18 -10.95
C ASN A 165 -14.85 -11.97 -11.30
N ASN A 166 -14.86 -10.90 -10.51
CA ASN A 166 -15.50 -9.64 -10.92
C ASN A 166 -14.87 -9.10 -12.22
N PHE A 167 -15.67 -8.44 -13.08
CA PHE A 167 -15.21 -7.84 -14.33
C PHE A 167 -14.00 -6.92 -14.15
N PHE A 168 -13.95 -6.16 -13.05
CA PHE A 168 -12.79 -5.32 -12.71
C PHE A 168 -11.47 -6.12 -12.61
N LEU A 169 -11.49 -7.28 -11.94
CA LEU A 169 -10.29 -8.10 -11.79
C LEU A 169 -9.93 -8.81 -13.11
N GLN A 170 -10.94 -9.20 -13.90
CA GLN A 170 -10.70 -9.74 -15.24
C GLN A 170 -10.03 -8.69 -16.14
N GLU A 171 -10.51 -7.44 -16.10
CA GLU A 171 -9.91 -6.30 -16.80
C GLU A 171 -8.44 -6.09 -16.38
N LEU A 172 -8.13 -6.17 -15.08
CA LEU A 172 -6.75 -6.07 -14.59
C LEU A 172 -5.87 -7.24 -15.05
N ARG A 173 -6.41 -8.45 -15.15
CA ARG A 173 -5.66 -9.64 -15.59
C ARG A 173 -5.45 -9.72 -17.09
N ALA A 174 -6.30 -9.07 -17.88
CA ALA A 174 -6.25 -9.11 -19.34
C ALA A 174 -4.95 -8.50 -19.89
N ASP A 175 -4.42 -7.47 -19.23
CA ASP A 175 -3.17 -6.83 -19.64
C ASP A 175 -1.97 -7.44 -18.91
N PRO A 176 -0.79 -7.56 -19.56
CA PRO A 176 0.44 -7.92 -18.87
C PRO A 176 0.84 -6.88 -17.81
N LEU A 177 1.82 -7.20 -16.96
CA LEU A 177 2.48 -6.18 -16.15
C LEU A 177 3.25 -5.23 -17.06
N PRO A 178 3.08 -3.90 -16.92
CA PRO A 178 3.89 -2.93 -17.63
C PRO A 178 5.40 -3.16 -17.41
N PRO A 179 6.24 -2.93 -18.43
CA PRO A 179 7.69 -3.01 -18.29
C PRO A 179 8.22 -1.84 -17.44
N ASP A 180 9.51 -1.90 -17.09
CA ASP A 180 10.27 -0.84 -16.41
C ASP A 180 9.77 -0.47 -14.99
N VAL A 181 9.03 -1.41 -14.37
CA VAL A 181 8.61 -1.37 -12.97
C VAL A 181 9.01 -2.70 -12.32
N GLU A 182 9.57 -2.63 -11.12
CA GLU A 182 9.86 -3.81 -10.32
C GLU A 182 8.65 -4.15 -9.44
N TYR A 183 8.19 -5.40 -9.50
CA TYR A 183 6.97 -5.84 -8.81
C TYR A 183 7.30 -6.76 -7.64
N HIS A 184 6.83 -6.41 -6.45
CA HIS A 184 6.96 -7.23 -5.25
C HIS A 184 5.60 -7.46 -4.59
N THR A 185 5.34 -8.69 -4.16
CA THR A 185 4.10 -9.03 -3.45
C THR A 185 4.45 -9.74 -2.14
N ILE A 186 3.99 -9.19 -1.02
CA ILE A 186 4.23 -9.74 0.32
C ILE A 186 2.89 -10.20 0.89
N ALA A 187 2.77 -11.50 1.14
CA ALA A 187 1.58 -12.12 1.71
C ALA A 187 1.81 -12.60 3.14
N GLY A 188 0.74 -12.55 3.95
CA GLY A 188 0.73 -13.11 5.29
C GLY A 188 0.24 -14.55 5.25
N SER A 189 1.02 -15.52 5.71
CA SER A 189 0.61 -16.93 5.67
C SER A 189 -0.56 -17.27 6.62
N GLN A 190 -0.95 -16.33 7.48
CA GLN A 190 -2.10 -16.44 8.40
C GLN A 190 -3.19 -15.41 8.02
N ASP A 191 -3.10 -14.81 6.84
CA ASP A 191 -4.05 -13.81 6.37
C ASP A 191 -5.35 -14.47 5.87
N ILE A 192 -6.37 -14.46 6.74
CA ILE A 192 -7.70 -14.96 6.39
C ILE A 192 -8.49 -14.02 5.46
N ILE A 193 -8.09 -12.75 5.39
CA ILE A 193 -8.77 -11.74 4.56
C ILE A 193 -8.28 -11.88 3.13
N CYS A 194 -6.97 -11.98 2.95
CA CYS A 194 -6.32 -12.17 1.65
C CYS A 194 -5.33 -13.32 1.77
N PRO A 195 -5.79 -14.59 1.63
CA PRO A 195 -4.89 -15.75 1.66
C PRO A 195 -3.74 -15.62 0.66
N PRO A 196 -2.55 -16.19 0.93
CA PRO A 196 -1.37 -16.01 0.09
C PRO A 196 -1.58 -16.30 -1.39
N GLU A 197 -2.37 -17.34 -1.71
CA GLU A 197 -2.65 -17.76 -3.08
C GLU A 197 -3.39 -16.67 -3.88
N ARG A 198 -4.17 -15.82 -3.20
CA ARG A 198 -4.89 -14.69 -3.80
C ARG A 198 -4.04 -13.43 -3.88
N CYS A 199 -2.90 -13.41 -3.20
CA CYS A 199 -1.93 -12.31 -3.20
C CYS A 199 -0.82 -12.47 -4.23
N LYS A 200 -0.75 -13.60 -4.93
CA LYS A 200 0.24 -13.81 -5.99
C LYS A 200 -0.11 -12.97 -7.22
N LEU A 201 0.90 -12.30 -7.76
CA LEU A 201 0.82 -11.58 -9.03
C LEU A 201 1.88 -12.17 -9.98
N GLU A 202 1.45 -12.74 -11.10
CA GLU A 202 2.37 -13.33 -12.06
C GLU A 202 3.33 -12.27 -12.63
N GLY A 203 4.62 -12.59 -12.68
CA GLY A 203 5.69 -11.65 -13.03
C GLY A 203 6.20 -10.78 -11.88
N SER A 204 5.75 -11.01 -10.64
CA SER A 204 6.28 -10.35 -9.43
C SER A 204 7.18 -11.27 -8.60
N ASN A 205 8.04 -10.66 -7.79
CA ASN A 205 8.76 -11.33 -6.71
C ASN A 205 7.79 -11.55 -5.53
N HIS A 206 7.37 -12.79 -5.30
CA HIS A 206 6.40 -13.14 -4.26
C HIS A 206 7.08 -13.63 -2.99
N ILE A 207 6.69 -13.08 -1.84
CA ILE A 207 7.24 -13.37 -0.52
C ILE A 207 6.10 -13.68 0.44
N GLU A 208 6.21 -14.78 1.18
CA GLU A 208 5.28 -15.14 2.24
C GLU A 208 5.92 -14.99 3.63
N ILE A 209 5.18 -14.43 4.58
CA ILE A 209 5.67 -14.16 5.93
C ILE A 209 4.62 -14.63 6.97
N PRO A 210 5.02 -15.25 8.09
CA PRO A 210 4.10 -15.60 9.18
C PRO A 210 3.47 -14.38 9.87
N CYS A 211 2.33 -13.90 9.35
CA CYS A 211 1.48 -12.90 9.98
C CYS A 211 0.06 -12.93 9.39
N GLY A 212 -0.89 -12.29 10.09
CA GLY A 212 -2.22 -11.99 9.55
C GLY A 212 -2.30 -10.64 8.84
N HIS A 213 -3.47 -10.29 8.30
CA HIS A 213 -3.67 -9.12 7.43
C HIS A 213 -3.16 -7.79 8.01
N ALA A 214 -3.50 -7.49 9.26
CA ALA A 214 -3.07 -6.27 9.95
C ALA A 214 -1.58 -6.30 10.31
N GLY A 215 -1.01 -7.50 10.48
CA GLY A 215 0.41 -7.70 10.73
C GLY A 215 1.27 -7.26 9.55
N LEU A 216 0.75 -7.25 8.33
CA LEU A 216 1.48 -6.79 7.15
C LEU A 216 1.86 -5.30 7.21
N ALA A 217 1.03 -4.45 7.83
CA ALA A 217 1.32 -3.02 7.99
C ALA A 217 2.14 -2.70 9.26
N THR A 218 2.21 -3.61 10.23
CA THR A 218 2.74 -3.33 11.58
C THR A 218 3.95 -4.18 11.97
N SER A 219 4.15 -5.34 11.34
CA SER A 219 5.22 -6.29 11.65
C SER A 219 6.60 -5.69 11.35
N THR A 220 7.51 -5.83 12.31
CA THR A 220 8.93 -5.45 12.13
C THR A 220 9.60 -6.30 11.06
N ARG A 221 9.24 -7.58 10.94
CA ARG A 221 9.80 -8.48 9.93
C ARG A 221 9.40 -8.05 8.52
N VAL A 222 8.12 -7.70 8.33
CA VAL A 222 7.62 -7.18 7.05
C VAL A 222 8.31 -5.86 6.70
N TYR A 223 8.46 -4.98 7.70
CA TYR A 223 9.17 -3.71 7.49
C TYR A 223 10.62 -3.87 7.05
N ARG A 224 11.38 -4.81 7.65
CA ARG A 224 12.78 -5.06 7.23
C ARG A 224 12.85 -5.47 5.77
N ILE A 225 12.00 -6.41 5.35
CA ILE A 225 11.92 -6.86 3.96
C ILE A 225 11.54 -5.70 3.02
N LEU A 226 10.55 -4.89 3.41
CA LEU A 226 10.18 -3.70 2.63
C LEU A 226 11.35 -2.73 2.44
N ARG A 227 12.08 -2.44 3.52
CA ARG A 227 13.23 -1.55 3.48
C ARG A 227 14.33 -2.09 2.58
N ASP A 228 14.63 -3.36 2.68
CA ASP A 228 15.66 -4.03 1.87
C ASP A 228 15.31 -3.99 0.39
N ILE A 229 14.04 -4.25 0.05
CA ILE A 229 13.52 -4.10 -1.31
C ILE A 229 13.68 -2.66 -1.79
N LEU A 230 13.29 -1.66 -0.98
CA LEU A 230 13.39 -0.26 -1.38
C LEU A 230 14.83 0.17 -1.65
N LEU A 231 15.80 -0.35 -0.88
CA LEU A 231 17.22 0.00 -0.96
C LEU A 231 18.06 -0.90 -1.87
N ASP A 232 17.46 -1.90 -2.54
CA ASP A 232 18.19 -2.93 -3.31
C ASP A 232 19.28 -3.66 -2.50
N ASN A 233 19.05 -3.78 -1.18
CA ASN A 233 20.00 -4.36 -0.24
C ASN A 233 19.32 -5.53 0.48
N PRO A 234 19.28 -6.74 -0.12
CA PRO A 234 18.72 -7.90 0.57
C PRO A 234 19.53 -8.13 1.86
N SER A 235 18.88 -8.02 3.03
CA SER A 235 19.53 -8.39 4.29
C SER A 235 20.10 -9.81 4.15
N GLN A 236 21.40 -9.96 4.42
CA GLN A 236 21.95 -11.28 4.65
C GLN A 236 21.15 -11.93 5.79
N ASN A 237 20.66 -13.14 5.54
CA ASN A 237 19.82 -13.92 6.44
C ASN A 237 20.38 -13.94 7.88
N ASP A 238 19.73 -13.23 8.80
CA ASP A 238 19.77 -13.59 10.23
C ASP A 238 18.69 -14.65 10.49
N GLU A 239 18.90 -15.84 9.93
CA GLU A 239 18.43 -17.08 10.55
C GLU A 239 19.40 -17.42 11.69
N ASN A 240 19.29 -16.71 12.83
CA ASN A 240 19.73 -17.16 14.16
C ASN A 240 19.52 -16.05 15.21
N ARG A 241 18.28 -15.90 15.70
CA ARG A 241 17.97 -15.59 17.11
C ARG A 241 16.47 -15.55 17.40
#